data_AF-A0A969V1M6-F1
#
_entry.id   AF-A0A969V1M6-F1
#
_cell.length_a   1.000
_cell.length_b   1.000
_cell.length_c   1.000
_cell.angle_alpha   90.00
_cell.angle_beta   90.00
_cell.angle_gamma   90.00
#
_symmetry.space_group_name_H-M   'P 1'
#
loop_
_entity.id
_entity.type
_entity.pdbx_description
1 polymer ?
#
loop_
_entity_poly.entity_id
_entity_poly.type
_entity_poly.pdbx_seq_one_letter_code
_entity_poly.pdbx_strand_id
1 'polypeptide(L)'
;PAWPWTARASALTASSCCICRSSCSPPLAMMAAGLGLWSIVTLYLYWQWFHYTRQSWGISQVYRRKASVTDELVDMLHGPSCHPNAQKVFAAILTADPGPSIDELLPRINQPMLVLWGEADPWTPVQGAKLFQDRAALPGNGFISIPDTGHCPHDERPEIVNPLVLNWLASLAG
;
A
#
# COMPACT_ATOMS: atom_id res chain seq x y z
N PRO A 1 -78.32 -25.60 43.58
CA PRO A 1 -77.57 -25.27 44.81
C PRO A 1 -76.65 -24.06 44.60
N ALA A 2 -77.11 -22.87 44.99
CA ALA A 2 -76.28 -21.70 45.33
C ALA A 2 -75.62 -21.96 46.71
N TRP A 3 -74.52 -21.35 47.21
CA TRP A 3 -73.91 -19.99 47.13
C TRP A 3 -72.51 -20.08 47.84
N PRO A 4 -71.87 -18.98 48.33
CA PRO A 4 -71.01 -17.93 47.75
C PRO A 4 -69.51 -18.31 47.86
N TRP A 5 -68.53 -17.68 47.20
CA TRP A 5 -67.96 -16.37 47.53
C TRP A 5 -67.33 -15.73 46.29
N THR A 6 -67.95 -14.66 45.79
CA THR A 6 -67.30 -13.62 44.99
C THR A 6 -67.00 -12.42 45.88
N ALA A 7 -65.96 -11.67 45.49
CA ALA A 7 -65.67 -10.28 45.84
C ALA A 7 -64.70 -10.00 47.02
N ARG A 8 -63.43 -9.79 46.66
CA ARG A 8 -62.71 -8.55 47.00
C ARG A 8 -61.60 -8.32 45.95
N ALA A 9 -61.84 -7.37 45.05
CA ALA A 9 -61.13 -6.09 44.97
C ALA A 9 -59.81 -6.22 44.17
N SER A 10 -59.85 -5.93 42.87
CA SER A 10 -59.72 -4.58 42.29
C SER A 10 -58.26 -4.17 42.09
N ALA A 11 -57.96 -3.83 40.83
CA ALA A 11 -56.93 -2.91 40.40
C ALA A 11 -55.46 -3.29 40.66
N LEU A 12 -54.93 -4.20 39.85
CA LEU A 12 -53.52 -4.17 39.43
C LEU A 12 -53.42 -4.28 37.90
N THR A 13 -54.28 -3.56 37.19
CA THR A 13 -54.11 -3.29 35.77
C THR A 13 -53.47 -1.92 35.62
N ALA A 14 -52.29 -1.89 34.99
CA ALA A 14 -51.68 -0.72 34.36
C ALA A 14 -51.33 0.48 35.27
N SER A 15 -50.24 0.40 36.05
CA SER A 15 -49.58 1.61 36.56
C SER A 15 -48.05 1.50 36.70
N SER A 16 -47.40 0.70 35.86
CA SER A 16 -45.93 0.61 35.86
C SER A 16 -45.37 0.61 34.45
N CYS A 17 -45.51 1.72 33.72
CA CYS A 17 -44.51 2.12 32.70
C CYS A 17 -44.70 3.57 32.20
N CYS A 18 -44.83 4.55 33.10
CA CYS A 18 -44.78 5.97 32.71
C CYS A 18 -43.46 6.67 33.10
N ILE A 19 -42.58 6.02 33.87
CA ILE A 19 -41.34 6.66 34.39
C ILE A 19 -40.19 6.65 33.36
N CYS A 20 -40.27 5.86 32.28
CA CYS A 20 -39.16 5.72 31.34
C CYS A 20 -39.24 6.61 30.07
N ARG A 21 -40.17 7.57 29.99
CA ARG A 21 -40.37 8.33 28.73
C ARG A 21 -40.06 9.83 28.78
N SER A 22 -39.65 10.39 29.93
CA SER A 22 -39.62 11.85 30.11
C SER A 22 -38.28 12.49 30.50
N SER A 23 -37.13 11.80 30.47
CA SER A 23 -35.89 12.36 31.03
C SER A 23 -34.68 12.39 30.09
N CYS A 24 -34.87 12.43 28.77
CA CYS A 24 -33.84 12.94 27.88
C CYS A 24 -34.14 14.41 27.57
N SER A 25 -33.42 15.32 28.22
CA SER A 25 -33.48 16.74 27.90
C SER A 25 -33.10 16.93 26.42
N PRO A 26 -33.93 17.58 25.59
CA PRO A 26 -33.64 17.77 24.16
C PRO A 26 -32.23 18.33 23.87
N PRO A 27 -31.68 19.27 24.68
CA PRO A 27 -30.31 19.76 24.51
C PRO A 27 -29.22 18.68 24.69
N LEU A 28 -29.39 17.78 25.66
CA LEU A 28 -28.44 16.69 25.92
C LEU A 28 -28.47 15.65 24.80
N ALA A 29 -29.66 15.32 24.28
CA ALA A 29 -29.79 14.43 23.13
C ALA A 29 -29.16 15.02 21.86
N MET A 30 -29.33 16.33 21.62
CA MET A 30 -28.68 17.03 20.51
C MET A 30 -27.16 17.13 20.65
N MET A 31 -26.65 17.39 21.87
CA MET A 31 -25.21 17.40 22.15
C MET A 31 -24.59 16.01 21.95
N ALA A 32 -25.23 14.96 22.44
CA ALA A 32 -24.78 13.58 22.24
C ALA A 32 -24.78 13.18 20.76
N ALA A 33 -25.81 13.57 20.01
CA ALA A 33 -25.88 13.35 18.57
C ALA A 33 -24.78 14.13 17.81
N GLY A 34 -24.52 15.37 18.20
CA GLY A 34 -23.45 16.20 17.63
C GLY A 34 -22.06 15.63 17.89
N LEU A 35 -21.77 15.21 19.13
CA LEU A 35 -20.50 14.56 19.49
C LEU A 35 -20.35 13.22 18.77
N GLY A 36 -21.43 12.42 18.68
CA GLY A 36 -21.42 11.15 17.95
C GLY A 36 -21.12 11.33 16.47
N LEU A 37 -21.82 12.25 15.79
CA LEU A 37 -21.58 12.54 14.38
C LEU A 37 -20.16 13.06 14.15
N TRP A 38 -19.69 13.99 14.99
CA TRP A 38 -18.32 14.53 14.90
C TRP A 38 -17.25 13.45 15.09
N SER A 39 -17.48 12.52 16.02
CA SER A 39 -16.58 11.39 16.28
C SER A 39 -16.52 10.45 15.06
N ILE A 40 -17.67 10.13 14.47
CA ILE A 40 -17.74 9.28 13.27
C ILE A 40 -17.00 9.93 12.09
N VAL A 41 -17.25 11.22 11.83
CA VAL A 41 -16.58 11.97 10.75
C VAL A 41 -15.07 12.02 10.99
N THR A 42 -14.64 12.31 12.22
CA THR A 42 -13.23 12.38 12.58
C THR A 42 -12.54 11.02 12.38
N LEU A 43 -13.17 9.93 12.82
CA LEU A 43 -12.65 8.58 12.62
C LEU A 43 -12.57 8.20 11.14
N TYR A 44 -13.59 8.55 10.34
CA TYR A 44 -13.57 8.31 8.89
C TYR A 44 -12.44 9.07 8.19
N LEU A 45 -12.28 10.37 8.49
CA LEU A 45 -11.22 11.18 7.90
C LEU A 45 -9.83 10.72 8.36
N TYR A 46 -9.68 10.34 9.64
CA TYR A 46 -8.45 9.75 10.14
C TYR A 46 -8.14 8.42 9.44
N TRP A 47 -9.15 7.58 9.22
CA TRP A 47 -8.99 6.31 8.50
C TRP A 47 -8.58 6.53 7.04
N GLN A 48 -9.23 7.44 6.32
CA GLN A 48 -8.87 7.82 4.95
C GLN A 48 -7.44 8.36 4.88
N TRP A 49 -7.11 9.32 5.75
CA TRP A 49 -5.77 9.90 5.84
C TRP A 49 -4.72 8.85 6.16
N PHE A 50 -4.98 7.96 7.12
CA PHE A 50 -4.06 6.90 7.52
C PHE A 50 -3.78 5.91 6.37
N HIS A 51 -4.79 5.49 5.62
CA HIS A 51 -4.56 4.56 4.50
C HIS A 51 -3.79 5.19 3.36
N TYR A 52 -4.18 6.40 2.96
CA TYR A 52 -3.51 7.12 1.88
C TYR A 52 -2.05 7.46 2.25
N THR A 53 -1.81 8.01 3.44
CA THR A 53 -0.45 8.35 3.89
C THR A 53 0.44 7.14 4.08
N ARG A 54 -0.08 6.02 4.59
CA ARG A 54 0.71 4.79 4.77
C ARG A 54 1.15 4.20 3.43
N GLN A 55 0.27 4.21 2.43
CA GLN A 55 0.56 3.67 1.10
C GLN A 55 1.62 4.51 0.38
N SER A 56 1.40 5.83 0.27
CA SER A 56 2.37 6.73 -0.37
C SER A 56 3.71 6.73 0.38
N TRP A 57 3.70 6.71 1.71
CA TRP A 57 4.91 6.60 2.52
C TRP A 57 5.69 5.30 2.22
N GLY A 58 5.00 4.16 2.14
CA GLY A 58 5.60 2.85 1.87
C GLY A 58 6.26 2.80 0.51
N ILE A 59 5.56 3.24 -0.54
CA ILE A 59 6.11 3.36 -1.89
C ILE A 59 7.32 4.28 -1.87
N SER A 60 7.21 5.43 -1.20
CA SER A 60 8.29 6.41 -1.18
C SER A 60 9.59 5.87 -0.59
N GLN A 61 9.58 4.84 0.28
CA GLN A 61 10.79 4.33 0.91
C GLN A 61 11.85 3.85 -0.08
N VAL A 62 11.45 3.38 -1.26
CA VAL A 62 12.37 2.80 -2.26
C VAL A 62 12.99 3.83 -3.19
N TYR A 63 12.42 5.03 -3.21
CA TYR A 63 12.85 6.14 -4.06
C TYR A 63 13.84 7.02 -3.32
N ARG A 64 14.86 7.52 -4.01
CA ARG A 64 15.75 8.51 -3.43
C ARG A 64 15.09 9.90 -3.48
N ARG A 65 14.55 10.29 -4.63
CA ARG A 65 13.81 11.54 -4.88
C ARG A 65 12.33 11.35 -4.61
N LYS A 66 11.88 11.71 -3.41
CA LYS A 66 10.45 11.55 -3.04
C LYS A 66 9.49 12.33 -3.93
N ALA A 67 9.96 13.39 -4.59
CA ALA A 67 9.18 14.17 -5.54
C ALA A 67 8.79 13.39 -6.82
N SER A 68 9.45 12.27 -7.13
CA SER A 68 9.05 11.41 -8.26
C SER A 68 7.86 10.52 -7.92
N VAL A 69 7.46 10.44 -6.65
CA VAL A 69 6.31 9.65 -6.20
C VAL A 69 5.06 10.50 -6.35
N THR A 70 4.48 10.48 -7.55
CA THR A 70 3.26 11.22 -7.89
C THR A 70 2.00 10.49 -7.41
N ASP A 71 0.89 11.21 -7.29
CA ASP A 71 -0.41 10.60 -7.00
C ASP A 71 -0.80 9.54 -8.03
N GLU A 72 -0.51 9.80 -9.32
CA GLU A 72 -0.73 8.85 -10.40
C GLU A 72 0.06 7.54 -10.19
N LEU A 73 1.34 7.63 -9.79
CA LEU A 73 2.15 6.45 -9.49
C LEU A 73 1.58 5.68 -8.29
N VAL A 74 1.17 6.38 -7.23
CA VAL A 74 0.54 5.75 -6.06
C VAL A 74 -0.74 5.03 -6.47
N ASP A 75 -1.60 5.66 -7.27
CA ASP A 75 -2.84 5.07 -7.76
C ASP A 75 -2.58 3.85 -8.67
N MET A 76 -1.58 3.94 -9.55
CA MET A 76 -1.17 2.84 -10.43
C MET A 76 -0.70 1.61 -9.63
N LEU A 77 0.06 1.82 -8.56
CA LEU A 77 0.53 0.74 -7.67
C LEU A 77 -0.58 0.25 -6.73
N HIS A 78 -1.50 1.13 -6.34
CA HIS A 78 -2.62 0.81 -5.46
C HIS A 78 -3.65 -0.10 -6.13
N GLY A 79 -3.97 0.14 -7.41
CA GLY A 79 -4.97 -0.65 -8.16
C GLY A 79 -4.76 -2.17 -8.07
N PRO A 80 -3.58 -2.70 -8.42
CA PRO A 80 -3.25 -4.11 -8.27
C PRO A 80 -3.30 -4.61 -6.82
N SER A 81 -2.97 -3.75 -5.85
CA SER A 81 -3.00 -4.10 -4.41
C SER A 81 -4.41 -4.32 -3.87
N CYS A 82 -5.43 -3.79 -4.54
CA CYS A 82 -6.85 -3.99 -4.20
C CYS A 82 -7.44 -5.28 -4.78
N HIS A 83 -6.70 -6.01 -5.62
CA HIS A 83 -7.23 -7.22 -6.24
C HIS A 83 -7.56 -8.27 -5.16
N PRO A 84 -8.66 -9.05 -5.28
CA PRO A 84 -9.06 -10.03 -4.25
C PRO A 84 -8.01 -11.10 -3.89
N ASN A 85 -7.00 -11.29 -4.75
CA ASN A 85 -5.88 -12.21 -4.55
C ASN A 85 -4.55 -11.50 -4.22
N ALA A 86 -4.52 -10.18 -4.04
CA ALA A 86 -3.29 -9.41 -3.85
C ALA A 86 -2.47 -9.91 -2.65
N GLN A 87 -3.13 -10.22 -1.53
CA GLN A 87 -2.49 -10.79 -0.35
C GLN A 87 -1.84 -12.16 -0.61
N LYS A 88 -2.42 -12.99 -1.49
CA LYS A 88 -1.85 -14.29 -1.84
C LYS A 88 -0.60 -14.11 -2.70
N VAL A 89 -0.63 -13.19 -3.66
CA VAL A 89 0.52 -12.86 -4.51
C VAL A 89 1.65 -12.27 -3.67
N PHE A 90 1.33 -11.34 -2.78
CA PHE A 90 2.31 -10.74 -1.87
C PHE A 90 2.96 -11.78 -0.95
N ALA A 91 2.15 -12.67 -0.35
CA ALA A 91 2.68 -13.78 0.45
C ALA A 91 3.59 -14.68 -0.39
N ALA A 92 3.18 -15.03 -1.62
CA ALA A 92 3.98 -15.86 -2.51
C ALA A 92 5.33 -15.22 -2.85
N ILE A 93 5.40 -13.91 -3.08
CA ILE A 93 6.67 -13.21 -3.33
C ILE A 93 7.65 -13.36 -2.14
N LEU A 94 7.14 -13.37 -0.91
CA LEU A 94 7.96 -13.45 0.30
C LEU A 94 8.29 -14.89 0.72
N THR A 95 7.48 -15.87 0.32
CA THR A 95 7.61 -17.26 0.81
C THR A 95 7.97 -18.27 -0.28
N ALA A 96 7.95 -17.88 -1.55
CA ALA A 96 8.36 -18.76 -2.64
C ALA A 96 9.84 -19.15 -2.50
N ASP A 97 10.17 -20.33 -3.04
CA ASP A 97 11.55 -20.73 -3.21
C ASP A 97 12.27 -19.68 -4.08
N PRO A 98 13.38 -19.07 -3.62
CA PRO A 98 14.12 -18.07 -4.39
C PRO A 98 14.67 -18.63 -5.72
N GLY A 99 14.76 -19.95 -5.86
CA GLY A 99 15.28 -20.59 -7.06
C GLY A 99 16.80 -20.43 -7.21
N PRO A 100 17.34 -20.68 -8.43
CA PRO A 100 18.78 -20.59 -8.69
C PRO A 100 19.31 -19.18 -8.46
N SER A 101 20.54 -19.09 -7.95
CA SER A 101 21.19 -17.81 -7.68
C SER A 101 21.55 -17.04 -8.96
N ILE A 102 21.73 -15.72 -8.85
CA ILE A 102 22.19 -14.88 -9.96
C ILE A 102 23.54 -15.37 -10.50
N ASP A 103 24.47 -15.78 -9.63
CA ASP A 103 25.76 -16.37 -9.99
C ASP A 103 25.64 -17.60 -10.89
N GLU A 104 24.60 -18.41 -10.71
CA GLU A 104 24.34 -19.61 -11.52
C GLU A 104 23.68 -19.28 -12.86
N LEU A 105 22.85 -18.23 -12.90
CA LEU A 105 22.03 -17.87 -14.05
C LEU A 105 22.75 -16.92 -15.00
N LEU A 106 23.45 -15.90 -14.48
CA LEU A 106 24.08 -14.85 -15.27
C LEU A 106 25.09 -15.38 -16.32
N PRO A 107 25.92 -16.41 -16.02
CA PRO A 107 26.83 -16.99 -17.03
C PRO A 107 26.11 -17.64 -18.21
N ARG A 108 24.83 -18.01 -18.07
CA ARG A 108 24.02 -18.65 -19.12
C ARG A 108 23.44 -17.66 -20.13
N ILE A 109 23.47 -16.36 -19.82
CA ILE A 109 22.95 -15.29 -20.68
C ILE A 109 24.03 -14.89 -21.68
N ASN A 110 23.83 -15.19 -22.96
CA ASN A 110 24.79 -14.89 -24.04
C ASN A 110 24.38 -13.69 -24.89
N GLN A 111 23.19 -13.15 -24.66
CA GLN A 111 22.66 -11.97 -25.33
C GLN A 111 23.30 -10.69 -24.78
N PRO A 112 23.40 -9.62 -25.59
CA PRO A 112 23.77 -8.30 -25.10
C PRO A 112 22.89 -7.88 -23.91
N MET A 113 23.51 -7.30 -22.88
CA MET A 113 22.83 -6.92 -21.65
C MET A 113 23.19 -5.50 -21.23
N LEU A 114 22.19 -4.66 -20.98
CA LEU A 114 22.35 -3.39 -20.29
C LEU A 114 21.77 -3.47 -18.88
N VAL A 115 22.57 -3.07 -17.89
CA VAL A 115 22.15 -2.97 -16.49
C VAL A 115 22.20 -1.50 -16.07
N LEU A 116 21.06 -0.99 -15.61
CA LEU A 116 20.91 0.36 -15.06
C LEU A 116 20.59 0.25 -13.56
N TRP A 117 21.35 0.90 -12.71
CA TRP A 117 21.28 0.70 -11.26
C TRP A 117 21.23 2.03 -10.51
N GLY A 118 20.30 2.23 -9.58
CA GLY A 118 20.29 3.42 -8.72
C GLY A 118 21.29 3.31 -7.57
N GLU A 119 22.24 4.25 -7.46
CA GLU A 119 23.30 4.18 -6.45
C GLU A 119 22.80 4.27 -5.00
N ALA A 120 21.63 4.87 -4.80
CA ALA A 120 21.01 5.06 -3.51
C ALA A 120 19.85 4.08 -3.25
N ASP A 121 19.84 2.94 -3.96
CA ASP A 121 18.86 1.87 -3.75
C ASP A 121 18.97 1.28 -2.33
N PRO A 122 17.90 1.41 -1.49
CA PRO A 122 17.90 0.90 -0.13
C PRO A 122 17.64 -0.62 -0.03
N TRP A 123 17.21 -1.26 -1.11
CA TRP A 123 16.83 -2.68 -1.15
C TRP A 123 17.92 -3.54 -1.78
N THR A 124 18.53 -3.08 -2.87
CA THR A 124 19.65 -3.77 -3.51
C THR A 124 20.89 -2.86 -3.57
N PRO A 125 21.75 -2.91 -2.53
CA PRO A 125 22.94 -2.08 -2.47
C PRO A 125 23.85 -2.33 -3.67
N VAL A 126 24.38 -1.26 -4.26
CA VAL A 126 25.21 -1.31 -5.48
C VAL A 126 26.46 -2.20 -5.34
N GLN A 127 26.93 -2.45 -4.12
CA GLN A 127 28.02 -3.40 -3.86
C GLN A 127 27.68 -4.82 -4.30
N GLY A 128 26.40 -5.21 -4.24
CA GLY A 128 25.89 -6.49 -4.76
C GLY A 128 25.89 -6.56 -6.29
N ALA A 129 26.10 -5.44 -7.00
CA ALA A 129 26.07 -5.39 -8.45
C ALA A 129 27.40 -5.83 -9.11
N LYS A 130 28.39 -6.26 -8.32
CA LYS A 130 29.74 -6.63 -8.81
C LYS A 130 29.71 -7.65 -9.93
N LEU A 131 28.84 -8.66 -9.84
CA LEU A 131 28.64 -9.68 -10.87
C LEU A 131 28.21 -9.08 -12.21
N PHE A 132 27.29 -8.11 -12.17
CA PHE A 132 26.83 -7.42 -13.37
C PHE A 132 27.91 -6.50 -13.94
N GLN A 133 28.69 -5.83 -13.09
CA GLN A 133 29.82 -5.01 -13.50
C GLN A 133 30.90 -5.86 -14.20
N ASP A 134 31.22 -7.02 -13.67
CA ASP A 134 32.19 -7.95 -14.28
C ASP A 134 31.67 -8.48 -15.62
N ARG A 135 30.37 -8.78 -15.71
CA ARG A 135 29.73 -9.20 -16.97
C ARG A 135 29.68 -8.07 -18.01
N ALA A 136 29.57 -6.82 -17.58
CA ALA A 136 29.57 -5.64 -18.44
C ALA A 136 30.92 -5.38 -19.11
N ALA A 137 32.01 -5.99 -18.64
CA ALA A 137 33.30 -5.92 -19.33
C ALA A 137 33.32 -6.72 -20.65
N LEU A 138 32.32 -7.57 -20.90
CA LEU A 138 32.21 -8.32 -22.15
C LEU A 138 31.62 -7.46 -23.27
N PRO A 139 32.01 -7.70 -24.55
CA PRO A 139 31.50 -6.93 -25.68
C PRO A 139 29.97 -6.96 -25.77
N GLY A 140 29.37 -5.79 -26.04
CA GLY A 140 27.92 -5.63 -26.18
C GLY A 140 27.15 -5.47 -24.86
N ASN A 141 27.83 -5.65 -23.72
CA ASN A 141 27.22 -5.45 -22.41
C ASN A 141 27.53 -4.05 -21.86
N GLY A 142 26.68 -3.58 -20.95
CA GLY A 142 26.84 -2.30 -20.28
C GLY A 142 26.32 -2.34 -18.85
N PHE A 143 27.01 -1.63 -17.95
CA PHE A 143 26.56 -1.37 -16.59
C PHE A 143 26.68 0.13 -16.33
N ILE A 144 25.59 0.75 -15.91
CA ILE A 144 25.55 2.19 -15.61
C ILE A 144 24.89 2.36 -14.24
N SER A 145 25.67 2.85 -13.29
CA SER A 145 25.13 3.34 -12.02
C SER A 145 24.63 4.78 -12.20
N ILE A 146 23.47 5.08 -11.63
CA ILE A 146 22.80 6.37 -11.75
C ILE A 146 22.83 7.03 -10.36
N PRO A 147 23.64 8.09 -10.18
CA PRO A 147 23.74 8.80 -8.91
C PRO A 147 22.41 9.41 -8.48
N ASP A 148 22.25 9.54 -7.15
CA ASP A 148 21.08 10.16 -6.52
C ASP A 148 19.75 9.57 -7.03
N THR A 149 19.71 8.24 -7.15
CA THR A 149 18.57 7.47 -7.68
C THR A 149 18.37 6.20 -6.84
N GLY A 150 17.12 5.88 -6.51
CA GLY A 150 16.75 4.73 -5.69
C GLY A 150 16.51 3.44 -6.48
N HIS A 151 15.65 2.59 -5.95
CA HIS A 151 15.37 1.24 -6.46
C HIS A 151 14.72 1.22 -7.85
N CYS A 152 13.90 2.22 -8.16
CA CYS A 152 13.16 2.31 -9.42
C CYS A 152 13.72 3.45 -10.30
N PRO A 153 14.90 3.30 -10.93
CA PRO A 153 15.51 4.38 -11.69
C PRO A 153 14.67 4.84 -12.88
N HIS A 154 13.87 3.94 -13.47
CA HIS A 154 12.98 4.23 -14.60
C HIS A 154 11.84 5.18 -14.23
N ASP A 155 11.28 5.02 -13.03
CA ASP A 155 10.24 5.90 -12.49
C ASP A 155 10.84 7.20 -11.94
N GLU A 156 12.01 7.11 -11.32
CA GLU A 156 12.62 8.24 -10.62
C GLU A 156 13.33 9.23 -11.55
N ARG A 157 14.00 8.71 -12.60
CA ARG A 157 14.79 9.49 -13.55
C ARG A 157 14.57 9.03 -15.00
N PRO A 158 13.33 9.04 -15.50
CA PRO A 158 13.03 8.65 -16.88
C PRO A 158 13.81 9.49 -17.91
N GLU A 159 14.15 10.73 -17.58
CA GLU A 159 14.97 11.63 -18.43
C GLU A 159 16.41 11.14 -18.61
N ILE A 160 16.90 10.29 -17.71
CA ILE A 160 18.20 9.61 -17.84
C ILE A 160 18.01 8.21 -18.39
N VAL A 161 17.08 7.44 -17.83
CA VAL A 161 16.93 6.01 -18.18
C VAL A 161 16.50 5.84 -19.63
N ASN A 162 15.52 6.62 -20.11
CA ASN A 162 14.97 6.41 -21.45
C ASN A 162 16.02 6.63 -22.55
N PRO A 163 16.81 7.73 -22.56
CA PRO A 163 17.90 7.88 -23.53
C PRO A 163 18.96 6.77 -23.45
N LEU A 164 19.31 6.29 -22.25
CA LEU A 164 20.29 5.20 -22.10
C LEU A 164 19.80 3.90 -22.75
N VAL A 165 18.54 3.55 -22.52
CA VAL A 165 17.91 2.37 -23.14
C VAL A 165 17.85 2.54 -24.66
N LEU A 166 17.39 3.68 -25.16
CA LEU A 166 17.26 3.93 -26.61
C LEU A 166 18.62 3.92 -27.32
N ASN A 167 19.64 4.56 -26.74
CA ASN A 167 20.98 4.59 -27.31
C ASN A 167 21.61 3.19 -27.33
N TRP A 168 21.41 2.41 -26.26
CA TRP A 168 21.90 1.04 -26.22
C TRP A 168 21.21 0.18 -27.29
N LEU A 169 19.88 0.25 -27.42
CA LEU A 169 19.15 -0.45 -28.47
C LEU A 169 19.64 -0.07 -29.87
N ALA A 170 19.87 1.23 -30.11
CA ALA A 170 20.44 1.70 -31.39
C ALA A 170 21.84 1.14 -31.65
N SER A 171 22.68 0.99 -30.61
CA SER A 171 24.02 0.41 -30.73
C SER A 171 24.03 -1.08 -31.08
N LEU A 172 22.93 -1.79 -30.84
CA LEU A 172 22.78 -3.21 -31.20
C LEU A 172 22.21 -3.42 -32.61
N ALA A 173 21.62 -2.38 -33.20
CA ALA A 173 20.98 -2.46 -34.51
C ALA A 173 21.93 -2.22 -35.69
N GLY A 174 23.19 -1.85 -35.41
CA GLY A 174 24.27 -1.71 -36.40
C GLY A 174 25.13 -2.95 -36.49
#